data_AF-A0AAQ4FGX5-F1
#
_entry.id   AF-A0AAQ4FGX5-F1
#
_cell.length_a   1.000
_cell.length_b   1.000
_cell.length_c   1.000
_cell.angle_alpha   90.00
_cell.angle_beta   90.00
_cell.angle_gamma   90.00
#
_symmetry.space_group_name_H-M   'P 1'
#
loop_
_entity.id
_entity.type
_entity.pdbx_description
1 polymer ?
#
loop_
_entity_poly.entity_id
_entity_poly.type
_entity_poly.pdbx_seq_one_letter_code
_entity_poly.pdbx_strand_id
1 'polypeptide(L)'
;MDSAATPVSTGTKAVDLPTDPDLNGDQESDSQTPGDIPLRLTVRMLTKQVISVETFSSDTVLDLKMQLQDTVGYPADQLKLIFTRQ
;
A
#
# COMPACT_ATOMS: atom_id res chain seq x y z
N MET A 1 30.20 -71.91 9.35
CA MET A 1 29.88 -71.90 10.79
C MET A 1 30.24 -70.53 11.32
N ASP A 2 29.35 -70.02 12.14
CA ASP A 2 29.11 -68.64 12.52
C ASP A 2 30.24 -68.00 13.36
N SER A 3 30.25 -66.66 13.39
CA SER A 3 30.42 -65.80 14.58
C SER A 3 31.49 -64.69 14.53
N ALA A 4 30.94 -63.47 14.47
CA ALA A 4 31.22 -62.31 15.33
C ALA A 4 32.56 -61.54 15.22
N ALA A 5 32.49 -60.39 14.55
CA ALA A 5 33.00 -59.14 15.12
C ALA A 5 32.08 -57.98 14.69
N THR A 6 31.53 -57.30 15.68
CA THR A 6 30.59 -56.18 15.58
C THR A 6 31.24 -54.93 14.99
N PRO A 7 30.52 -54.10 14.20
CA PRO A 7 30.98 -52.75 13.90
C PRO A 7 30.85 -51.86 15.15
N VAL A 8 31.95 -51.21 15.53
CA VAL A 8 31.97 -50.19 16.58
C VAL A 8 31.01 -49.05 16.20
N SER A 9 30.01 -48.82 17.04
CA SER A 9 29.09 -47.70 16.92
C SER A 9 29.80 -46.45 17.46
N THR A 10 30.53 -45.75 16.60
CA THR A 10 31.07 -44.44 16.94
C THR A 10 29.98 -43.41 16.69
N GLY A 11 29.37 -42.96 17.79
CA GLY A 11 28.42 -41.87 17.79
C GLY A 11 29.06 -40.58 17.24
N THR A 12 28.39 -40.00 16.26
CA THR A 12 28.26 -38.54 16.18
C THR A 12 26.83 -38.31 15.75
N LYS A 13 25.94 -38.23 16.74
CA LYS A 13 24.65 -37.59 16.53
C LYS A 13 25.01 -36.12 16.29
N ALA A 14 25.23 -35.76 15.03
CA ALA A 14 25.01 -34.39 14.60
C ALA A 14 23.54 -34.14 14.92
N VAL A 15 23.31 -33.52 16.08
CA VAL A 15 22.12 -32.72 16.28
C VAL A 15 22.27 -31.63 15.23
N ASP A 16 21.73 -31.90 14.04
CA ASP A 16 21.26 -30.86 13.17
C ASP A 16 20.15 -30.19 13.97
N LEU A 17 20.58 -29.22 14.78
CA LEU A 17 19.69 -28.25 15.36
C LEU A 17 19.10 -27.59 14.12
N PRO A 18 17.78 -27.72 13.87
CA PRO A 18 17.19 -26.83 12.89
C PRO A 18 17.61 -25.44 13.33
N THR A 19 18.33 -24.77 12.44
CA THR A 19 18.54 -23.33 12.53
C THR A 19 17.18 -22.77 12.92
N ASP A 20 17.07 -22.09 14.04
CA ASP A 20 15.93 -21.22 14.30
C ASP A 20 16.24 -19.93 13.54
N PRO A 21 15.80 -19.73 12.28
CA PRO A 21 15.61 -18.40 11.77
C PRO A 21 14.27 -17.90 12.33
N ASP A 22 14.11 -17.87 13.65
CA ASP A 22 13.26 -16.84 14.24
C ASP A 22 14.08 -15.54 14.21
N LEU A 23 14.38 -15.13 12.97
CA LEU A 23 14.63 -13.74 12.65
C LEU A 23 13.36 -13.05 13.09
N ASN A 24 13.46 -12.28 14.17
CA ASN A 24 12.61 -11.12 14.42
C ASN A 24 12.06 -10.56 13.09
N GLY A 25 10.82 -10.87 12.79
CA GLY A 25 10.15 -10.62 11.52
C GLY A 25 8.84 -11.41 11.57
N ASP A 26 7.71 -10.85 11.94
CA ASP A 26 7.27 -9.50 11.67
C ASP A 26 6.96 -8.76 12.97
N GLN A 27 7.71 -7.69 13.25
CA GLN A 27 7.08 -6.51 13.81
C GLN A 27 6.12 -6.00 12.72
N GLU A 28 5.00 -6.69 12.56
CA GLU A 28 3.92 -6.27 11.68
C GLU A 28 3.54 -4.91 12.22
N SER A 29 3.99 -3.93 11.47
CA SER A 29 3.98 -2.55 11.87
C SER A 29 2.54 -2.25 12.20
N ASP A 30 2.30 -1.49 13.25
CA ASP A 30 1.08 -0.71 13.34
C ASP A 30 1.13 0.28 12.15
N SER A 31 0.90 -0.24 10.94
CA SER A 31 0.59 0.52 9.75
C SER A 31 -0.92 0.58 9.66
N GLN A 32 -1.58 0.85 10.79
CA GLN A 32 -2.63 1.84 10.69
C GLN A 32 -1.92 3.17 10.44
N THR A 33 -1.42 3.33 9.20
CA THR A 33 -1.00 4.61 8.66
C THR A 33 -2.13 5.55 9.04
N PRO A 34 -1.88 6.57 9.89
CA PRO A 34 -2.96 7.41 10.41
C PRO A 34 -3.79 7.86 9.21
N GLY A 35 -5.05 7.42 9.23
CA GLY A 35 -5.86 7.23 8.05
C GLY A 35 -5.78 8.40 7.10
N ASP A 36 -5.60 8.08 5.82
CA ASP A 36 -5.63 9.02 4.71
C ASP A 36 -6.83 9.97 4.92
N ILE A 37 -6.54 11.18 5.38
CA ILE A 37 -7.58 12.15 5.75
C ILE A 37 -8.23 12.61 4.45
N PRO A 38 -9.57 12.42 4.29
CA PRO A 38 -10.24 12.88 3.10
C PRO A 38 -10.17 14.41 3.05
N LEU A 39 -9.54 14.91 2.01
CA LEU A 39 -9.48 16.31 1.65
C LEU A 39 -10.75 16.66 0.87
N ARG A 40 -11.34 17.81 1.18
CA ARG A 40 -12.53 18.31 0.50
C ARG A 40 -12.21 19.55 -0.30
N LEU A 41 -12.35 19.45 -1.62
CA LEU A 41 -12.10 20.53 -2.56
C LEU A 41 -13.43 21.07 -3.08
N THR A 42 -13.51 22.39 -3.19
CA THR A 42 -14.66 23.08 -3.81
C THR A 42 -14.23 23.64 -5.15
N VAL A 43 -14.86 23.17 -6.22
CA VAL A 43 -14.59 23.59 -7.58
C VAL A 43 -15.72 24.47 -8.06
N ARG A 44 -15.41 25.70 -8.45
CA ARG A 44 -16.39 26.64 -9.01
C ARG A 44 -16.28 26.65 -10.53
N MET A 45 -17.36 26.23 -11.17
CA MET A 45 -17.49 26.22 -12.62
C MET A 45 -17.87 27.62 -13.15
N LEU A 46 -17.49 27.89 -14.40
CA LEU A 46 -17.87 29.12 -15.11
C LEU A 46 -19.40 29.25 -15.29
N THR A 47 -20.09 28.11 -15.30
CA THR A 47 -21.56 28.00 -15.34
C THR A 47 -22.23 28.40 -14.03
N LYS A 48 -21.49 29.03 -13.09
CA LYS A 48 -21.94 29.38 -11.73
C LYS A 48 -22.30 28.18 -10.86
N GLN A 49 -22.04 26.96 -11.32
CA GLN A 49 -22.21 25.74 -10.55
C GLN A 49 -21.02 25.54 -9.61
N VAL A 50 -21.29 25.08 -8.39
CA VAL A 50 -20.26 24.73 -7.40
C VAL A 50 -20.35 23.24 -7.16
N ILE A 51 -19.22 22.55 -7.31
CA ILE A 51 -19.11 21.10 -7.14
C ILE A 51 -18.18 20.85 -5.96
N SER A 52 -18.55 19.93 -5.08
CA SER A 52 -17.68 19.45 -4.01
C SER A 52 -17.07 18.12 -4.42
N VAL A 53 -15.75 18.00 -4.29
CA VAL A 53 -15.01 16.77 -4.58
C VAL A 53 -14.30 16.33 -3.31
N GLU A 54 -14.44 15.05 -2.96
CA GLU A 54 -13.68 14.41 -1.89
C GLU A 54 -12.55 13.62 -2.53
N THR A 55 -11.35 13.84 -2.01
CA THR A 55 -10.11 13.28 -2.53
C THR A 55 -9.18 12.96 -1.38
N PHE A 56 -8.20 12.11 -1.60
CA PHE A 56 -7.23 11.71 -0.59
C PHE A 56 -5.90 12.43 -0.79
N SER A 57 -5.03 12.36 0.22
CA SER A 57 -3.69 12.95 0.13
C SER A 57 -2.80 12.22 -0.90
N SER A 58 -3.19 10.99 -1.24
CA SER A 58 -2.57 10.12 -2.23
C SER A 58 -3.07 10.33 -3.67
N ASP A 59 -4.23 10.98 -3.86
CA ASP A 59 -4.79 11.22 -5.19
C ASP A 59 -4.03 12.32 -5.94
N THR A 60 -4.01 12.23 -7.27
CA THR A 60 -3.36 13.21 -8.13
C THR A 60 -4.36 14.20 -8.74
N VAL A 61 -3.83 15.31 -9.29
CA VAL A 61 -4.64 16.27 -10.06
C VAL A 61 -5.28 15.63 -11.29
N LEU A 62 -4.68 14.58 -11.86
CA LEU A 62 -5.27 13.85 -12.98
C LEU A 62 -6.51 13.08 -12.53
N ASP A 63 -6.45 12.42 -11.38
CA ASP A 63 -7.57 11.69 -10.79
C ASP A 63 -8.73 12.64 -10.50
N LEU A 64 -8.43 13.82 -9.93
CA LEU A 64 -9.41 14.89 -9.73
C LEU A 64 -10.06 15.36 -11.03
N LYS A 65 -9.28 15.52 -12.11
CA LYS A 65 -9.80 15.93 -13.42
C LYS A 65 -10.70 14.86 -14.03
N MET A 66 -10.34 13.58 -13.88
CA MET A 66 -11.18 12.47 -14.31
C MET A 66 -12.51 12.44 -13.55
N GLN A 67 -12.47 12.61 -12.23
CA GLN A 67 -13.68 12.63 -11.40
C GLN A 67 -14.60 13.81 -11.74
N LEU A 68 -14.00 14.95 -12.08
CA LEU A 68 -14.74 16.11 -12.58
C LEU A 68 -15.27 15.91 -13.99
N GLN A 69 -14.57 15.20 -14.88
CA GLN A 69 -14.98 14.99 -16.28
C GLN A 69 -16.40 14.43 -16.39
N ASP A 70 -16.74 13.41 -15.59
CA ASP A 70 -18.10 12.85 -15.55
C ASP A 70 -19.15 13.88 -15.06
N THR A 71 -18.77 14.74 -14.12
CA THR A 71 -19.70 15.73 -13.54
C THR A 71 -19.90 16.93 -14.46
N VAL A 72 -18.83 17.39 -15.11
CA VAL A 72 -18.83 18.63 -15.91
C VAL A 72 -19.07 18.38 -17.40
N GLY A 73 -18.91 17.15 -17.86
CA GLY A 73 -19.06 16.74 -19.26
C GLY A 73 -17.94 17.21 -20.20
N TYR A 74 -16.84 17.78 -19.68
CA TYR A 74 -15.67 18.17 -20.45
C TYR A 74 -14.51 17.20 -20.22
N PRO A 75 -13.76 16.81 -21.26
CA PRO A 75 -12.72 15.83 -21.11
C PRO A 75 -11.54 16.35 -20.26
N ALA A 76 -10.92 15.47 -19.48
CA ALA A 76 -9.94 15.81 -18.44
C ALA A 76 -8.73 16.61 -18.96
N ASP A 77 -8.36 16.40 -20.22
CA ASP A 77 -7.29 17.10 -20.94
C ASP A 77 -7.66 18.56 -21.27
N GLN A 78 -8.94 18.83 -21.53
CA GLN A 78 -9.45 20.18 -21.79
C GLN A 78 -9.79 20.94 -20.50
N LEU A 79 -9.93 20.22 -19.38
CA LEU A 79 -10.30 20.78 -18.09
C LEU A 79 -9.11 21.52 -17.46
N LYS A 80 -9.29 22.84 -17.23
CA LYS A 80 -8.31 23.71 -16.58
C LYS A 80 -8.73 24.02 -15.16
N LEU A 81 -7.98 23.51 -14.18
CA LEU A 81 -8.11 23.91 -12.79
C LEU A 81 -7.22 25.13 -12.55
N ILE A 82 -7.79 26.17 -11.95
CA ILE A 82 -7.07 27.39 -11.56
C ILE A 82 -7.18 27.51 -10.05
N PHE A 83 -6.05 27.48 -9.36
CA PHE A 83 -6.02 27.73 -7.92
C PHE A 83 -5.98 29.23 -7.66
N THR A 84 -7.05 29.76 -7.07
CA THR A 84 -7.09 31.13 -6.56
C THR A 84 -6.95 31.10 -5.05
N ARG A 85 -6.08 31.96 -4.49
CA ARG A 85 -6.07 32.17 -3.03
C ARG A 85 -7.38 32.86 -2.65
N GLN A 86 -8.09 32.24 -1.73
CA GLN A 86 -9.37 32.67 -1.20
C GLN A 86 -9.25 32.87 0.30
#